data_AF-A0AB36E1T4-F1
#
_entry.id   AF-A0AB36E1T4-F1
#
_cell.length_a   1.000
_cell.length_b   1.000
_cell.length_c   1.000
_cell.angle_alpha   90.00
_cell.angle_beta   90.00
_cell.angle_gamma   90.00
#
_symmetry.space_group_name_H-M   'P 1'
#
loop_
_entity.id
_entity.type
_entity.pdbx_description
1 polymer ?
#
loop_
_entity_poly.entity_id
_entity_poly.type
_entity_poly.pdbx_seq_one_letter_code
_entity_poly.pdbx_strand_id
1 'polypeptide(L)' 'MELYEKQNIAEEMNSVISALEQALEHWNDNDENSAVQLFNVGVLNAKRLSRRLAFLRHIAREIDTEKQIRGAE' A
#
# COMPACT_ATOMS: atom_id res chain seq x y z
N MET A 1 2.54 14.82 -4.11
CA MET A 1 3.20 13.52 -3.90
C MET A 1 4.68 13.66 -4.23
N GLU A 2 5.48 13.69 -3.18
CA GLU A 2 6.93 13.87 -3.24
C GLU A 2 7.66 12.58 -3.63
N LEU A 3 8.94 12.69 -3.97
CA LEU A 3 9.77 11.52 -4.35
C LEU A 3 9.85 10.48 -3.22
N TYR A 4 10.01 10.95 -1.97
CA TYR A 4 10.08 10.08 -0.79
C TYR A 4 8.79 9.27 -0.59
N GLU A 5 7.62 9.88 -0.77
CA GLU A 5 6.34 9.17 -0.67
C GLU A 5 6.18 8.10 -1.75
N LYS A 6 6.67 8.36 -2.97
CA LYS A 6 6.67 7.37 -4.06
C LYS A 6 7.58 6.18 -3.76
N GLN A 7 8.75 6.43 -3.17
CA GLN A 7 9.68 5.37 -2.75
C GLN A 7 9.07 4.51 -1.64
N ASN A 8 8.49 5.15 -0.63
CA ASN A 8 7.81 4.47 0.47
C ASN A 8 6.62 3.61 -0.02
N ILE A 9 5.83 4.11 -0.96
CA ILE A 9 4.77 3.34 -1.64
C ILE A 9 5.34 2.13 -2.37
N ALA A 10 6.46 2.29 -3.08
CA ALA A 10 7.08 1.19 -3.82
C ALA A 10 7.60 0.09 -2.87
N GLU A 11 8.19 0.46 -1.73
CA GLU A 11 8.61 -0.48 -0.69
C GLU A 11 7.41 -1.24 -0.09
N GLU A 12 6.30 -0.56 0.15
CA GLU A 12 5.05 -1.19 0.61
C GLU A 12 4.47 -2.13 -0.45
N MET A 13 4.52 -1.78 -1.74
CA MET A 13 4.13 -2.67 -2.84
C MET A 13 4.99 -3.93 -2.87
N ASN A 14 6.31 -3.79 -2.74
CA ASN A 14 7.22 -4.93 -2.70
C ASN A 14 6.92 -5.84 -1.51
N SER A 15 6.58 -5.27 -0.36
CA SER A 15 6.20 -6.05 0.83
C SER A 15 4.90 -6.84 0.62
N VAL A 16 3.92 -6.27 -0.11
CA VAL A 16 2.69 -6.98 -0.51
C VAL A 16 3.01 -8.14 -1.45
N ILE A 17 3.83 -7.89 -2.48
CA ILE A 17 4.24 -8.91 -3.45
C ILE A 17 4.94 -10.06 -2.74
N SER A 18 5.93 -9.76 -1.89
CA SER A 18 6.68 -10.76 -1.16
C SER A 18 5.80 -11.62 -0.25
N ALA A 19 4.79 -11.04 0.42
CA ALA A 19 3.85 -11.82 1.23
C ALA A 19 3.00 -12.78 0.39
N LEU A 20 2.62 -12.39 -0.83
CA LEU A 20 1.85 -13.23 -1.75
C LEU A 20 2.73 -14.32 -2.39
N GLU A 21 3.99 -14.01 -2.69
CA GLU A 21 4.98 -14.99 -3.17
C GLU A 21 5.22 -16.06 -2.11
N GLN A 22 5.47 -15.68 -0.85
CA GLN A 22 5.62 -16.64 0.25
C GLN A 22 4.34 -17.47 0.45
N ALA A 23 3.16 -16.86 0.32
CA ALA A 23 1.91 -17.61 0.40
C ALA A 23 1.83 -18.72 -0.67
N LEU A 24 2.29 -18.43 -1.89
CA LEU A 24 2.34 -19.42 -2.99
C LEU A 24 3.39 -20.51 -2.74
N GLU A 25 4.55 -20.16 -2.16
CA GLU A 25 5.56 -21.13 -1.75
C GLU A 25 4.99 -22.12 -0.72
N HIS A 26 4.38 -21.61 0.36
CA HIS A 26 3.74 -22.46 1.38
C HIS A 26 2.60 -23.31 0.81
N TRP A 27 1.85 -22.78 -0.16
CA TRP A 27 0.80 -23.55 -0.85
C TRP A 27 1.40 -24.74 -1.61
N ASN A 28 2.51 -24.53 -2.31
CA ASN A 28 3.20 -25.59 -3.06
C ASN A 28 3.82 -26.65 -2.13
N ASP A 29 4.20 -26.26 -0.91
CA ASP A 29 4.71 -27.17 0.11
C ASP A 29 3.60 -27.92 0.89
N ASN A 30 2.33 -27.75 0.49
CA ASN A 30 1.13 -28.26 1.17
C ASN A 30 0.93 -27.74 2.61
N ASP A 31 1.55 -26.60 2.95
CA ASP A 31 1.27 -25.86 4.20
C ASP A 31 0.15 -24.83 3.95
N GLU A 32 -1.06 -25.34 3.73
CA GLU A 32 -2.23 -24.52 3.39
C GLU A 32 -2.55 -23.47 4.47
N ASN A 33 -2.30 -23.79 5.74
CA ASN A 33 -2.59 -22.87 6.84
C ASN A 33 -1.69 -21.63 6.77
N SER A 34 -0.37 -21.81 6.60
CA SER A 34 0.55 -20.69 6.45
C SER A 34 0.31 -19.94 5.16
N ALA A 35 0.00 -20.65 4.06
CA ALA A 35 -0.35 -20.05 2.78
C ALA A 35 -1.54 -19.09 2.90
N VAL A 36 -2.65 -19.55 3.52
CA VAL A 36 -3.85 -18.74 3.72
C VAL A 36 -3.58 -17.54 4.63
N GLN A 37 -2.80 -17.73 5.70
CA GLN A 37 -2.44 -16.62 6.60
C GLN A 37 -1.65 -15.53 5.86
N LEU A 38 -0.60 -15.91 5.14
CA LEU A 38 0.25 -14.97 4.38
C LEU A 38 -0.53 -14.30 3.24
N PHE A 39 -1.38 -15.05 2.54
CA PHE A 39 -2.25 -14.50 1.51
C PHE A 39 -3.19 -13.43 2.08
N ASN A 40 -3.85 -13.71 3.21
CA ASN A 40 -4.73 -12.75 3.86
C ASN A 40 -3.99 -11.49 4.31
N VAL A 41 -2.77 -11.62 4.83
CA VAL A 41 -1.90 -10.49 5.17
C VAL A 41 -1.57 -9.66 3.92
N GLY A 42 -1.18 -10.31 2.83
CA GLY A 42 -0.90 -9.67 1.54
C GLY A 42 -2.10 -8.87 1.03
N VAL A 43 -3.30 -9.48 1.02
CA VAL A 43 -4.55 -8.82 0.60
C VAL A 43 -4.92 -7.64 1.51
N LEU A 44 -4.77 -7.78 2.83
CA LEU A 44 -5.05 -6.68 3.77
C LEU A 44 -4.14 -5.49 3.52
N ASN A 45 -2.84 -5.75 3.31
CA ASN A 45 -1.85 -4.72 3.03
C ASN A 45 -2.10 -4.06 1.67
N ALA A 46 -2.43 -4.83 0.63
CA ALA A 46 -2.83 -4.30 -0.68
C ALA A 46 -4.03 -3.34 -0.57
N LYS A 47 -5.06 -3.72 0.21
CA LYS A 47 -6.23 -2.85 0.45
C LYS A 47 -5.85 -1.57 1.19
N ARG A 48 -4.96 -1.63 2.18
CA ARG A 48 -4.47 -0.46 2.91
C ARG A 48 -3.72 0.49 1.99
N LEU A 49 -2.80 -0.06 1.19
CA LEU A 49 -2.02 0.71 0.23
C LEU A 49 -2.91 1.39 -0.82
N SER A 50 -3.91 0.67 -1.35
CA SER A 50 -4.88 1.22 -2.31
C SER A 50 -5.62 2.43 -1.75
N ARG A 51 -6.09 2.36 -0.49
CA ARG A 51 -6.72 3.51 0.19
C ARG A 51 -5.77 4.69 0.34
N ARG A 52 -4.52 4.43 0.74
CA ARG A 52 -3.49 5.48 0.89
C ARG A 52 -3.16 6.16 -0.44
N LEU A 53 -3.04 5.38 -1.51
CA LEU A 53 -2.84 5.89 -2.86
C LEU A 53 -3.99 6.78 -3.31
N ALA A 54 -5.24 6.38 -3.06
CA ALA A 54 -6.41 7.20 -3.35
C ALA A 54 -6.37 8.53 -2.58
N PHE A 55 -6.07 8.49 -1.27
CA PHE A 55 -5.92 9.68 -0.43
C PHE A 55 -4.84 10.63 -0.98
N LEU A 56 -3.65 10.13 -1.30
CA LEU A 56 -2.54 10.96 -1.78
C LEU A 56 -2.78 11.54 -3.19
N ARG A 57 -3.59 10.88 -4.03
CA ARG A 57 -3.94 11.37 -5.36
C ARG A 57 -5.00 12.47 -5.32
N HIS A 58 -6.00 12.33 -4.46
CA HIS A 58 -7.19 13.16 -4.46
C HIS A 58 -7.19 14.16 -3.30
N ILE A 59 -7.18 13.65 -2.07
CA ILE A 59 -7.41 14.47 -0.87
C ILE A 59 -6.18 15.31 -0.50
N ALA A 60 -4.98 14.72 -0.55
CA ALA A 60 -3.76 15.46 -0.17
C ALA A 60 -3.53 16.69 -1.07
N ARG A 61 -3.84 16.59 -2.36
CA ARG A 61 -3.71 17.71 -3.31
C ARG A 61 -4.72 18.82 -3.05
N GLU A 62 -5.95 18.47 -2.72
CA GLU A 62 -7.00 19.45 -2.39
C GLU A 62 -6.64 20.23 -1.11
N ILE A 63 -6.15 19.55 -0.08
CA ILE A 63 -5.71 20.17 1.17
C ILE A 63 -4.55 21.14 0.94
N ASP A 64 -3.55 20.74 0.15
CA ASP A 64 -2.41 21.61 -0.16
C ASP A 64 -2.84 22.87 -0.93
N THR A 65 -3.78 22.72 -1.86
CA THR A 65 -4.34 23.84 -2.63
C THR A 65 -5.10 24.81 -1.71
N GLU A 66 -5.94 24.29 -0.80
CA GLU A 66 -6.68 25.13 0.15
C GLU A 66 -5.76 25.88 1.12
N LYS A 67 -4.71 25.24 1.62
CA LYS A 67 -3.71 25.89 2.48
C LYS A 67 -2.97 27.02 1.78
N GLN A 68 -2.63 26.84 0.50
CA GLN A 68 -1.99 27.89 -0.30
C GLN A 68 -2.91 29.11 -0.49
N ILE A 69 -4.20 28.87 -0.72
CA ILE A 69 -5.19 29.96 -0.86
C ILE A 69 -5.32 30.74 0.46
N ARG A 70 -5.52 30.04 1.58
CA ARG A 70 -5.72 30.67 2.90
C ARG A 70 -4.48 31.36 3.47
N GLY A 71 -3.28 30.96 3.06
CA GLY A 71 -2.03 31.61 3.49
C GLY A 71 -1.64 32.82 2.64
N ALA A 72 -2.35 33.06 1.53
CA ALA A 72 -2.12 34.19 0.63
C ALA A 72 -3.11 35.37 0.86
N GLU A 73 -4.08 35.20 1.76
CA GLU A 73 -4.99 36.24 2.28
C GLU A 73 -4.40 36.89 3.54
#